data_AF-Q03TK9-F1
#
_entry.id   AF-Q03TK9-F1
#
_cell.length_a   1.000
_cell.length_b   1.000
_cell.length_c   1.000
_cell.angle_alpha   90.00
_cell.angle_beta   90.00
_cell.angle_gamma   90.00
#
_symmetry.space_group_name_H-M   'P 1'
#
loop_
_entity.id
_entity.type
_entity.pdbx_description
1 polymer ?
#
loop_
_entity_poly.entity_id
_entity_poly.type
_entity_poly.pdbx_seq_one_letter_code
_entity_poly.pdbx_strand_id
1 'polypeptide(L)'
;MMDQDIVVALIPTIKLANTVTTLITAAQATGTSQVIVSRTDDIVELPGQIRDARRRLMTAHLNFDLVDGLAGVSTLLAVNPAPTAVFDPETSFPIEQIMS
;
A
#
# COMPACT_ATOMS: atom_id res chain seq x y z
N MET A 1 1.72 21.88 -3.28
CA MET A 1 1.48 20.60 -3.97
C MET A 1 0.75 19.71 -2.99
N MET A 2 -0.35 19.08 -3.37
CA MET A 2 -1.01 18.09 -2.49
C MET A 2 -0.04 16.92 -2.30
N ASP A 3 0.27 16.58 -1.06
CA ASP A 3 0.96 15.32 -0.73
C ASP A 3 0.09 14.18 -1.24
N GLN A 4 0.61 13.42 -2.21
CA GLN A 4 -0.01 12.17 -2.61
C GLN A 4 0.48 11.10 -1.64
N ASP A 5 -0.31 10.82 -0.61
CA ASP A 5 -0.04 9.66 0.25
C ASP A 5 -0.23 8.37 -0.56
N ILE A 6 0.87 7.63 -0.74
CA ILE A 6 0.87 6.30 -1.34
C ILE A 6 1.08 5.26 -0.24
N VAL A 7 0.18 4.28 -0.16
CA VAL A 7 0.37 3.11 0.70
C VAL A 7 0.94 1.95 -0.11
N VAL A 8 2.09 1.44 0.32
CA VAL A 8 2.72 0.25 -0.26
C VAL A 8 2.50 -0.94 0.66
N ALA A 9 1.97 -2.03 0.11
CA ALA A 9 1.68 -3.25 0.85
C ALA A 9 2.40 -4.46 0.23
N LEU A 10 3.28 -5.08 1.01
CA LEU A 10 3.98 -6.31 0.65
C LEU A 10 3.22 -7.51 1.24
N ILE A 11 2.61 -8.33 0.39
CA ILE A 11 1.65 -9.36 0.81
C ILE A 11 1.97 -10.71 0.16
N PRO A 12 2.10 -11.81 0.93
CA PRO A 12 2.16 -13.16 0.35
C PRO A 12 0.87 -13.51 -0.40
N THR A 13 0.95 -14.19 -1.55
CA THR A 13 -0.21 -14.48 -2.42
C THR A 13 -1.30 -15.23 -1.65
N ILE A 14 -0.94 -16.12 -0.72
CA ILE A 14 -1.90 -16.90 0.07
C ILE A 14 -2.75 -16.05 1.04
N LYS A 15 -2.26 -14.88 1.45
CA LYS A 15 -2.96 -13.95 2.35
C LYS A 15 -3.63 -12.79 1.60
N LEU A 16 -3.40 -12.69 0.29
CA LEU A 16 -3.70 -11.52 -0.53
C LEU A 16 -5.14 -11.03 -0.40
N ALA A 17 -6.14 -11.90 -0.60
CA ALA A 17 -7.54 -11.47 -0.55
C ALA A 17 -7.96 -10.92 0.82
N ASN A 18 -7.47 -11.52 1.91
CA ASN A 18 -7.80 -11.09 3.27
C ASN A 18 -7.11 -9.76 3.60
N THR A 19 -5.82 -9.64 3.30
CA THR A 19 -5.05 -8.42 3.60
C THR A 19 -5.54 -7.23 2.76
N VAL A 20 -5.96 -7.44 1.51
CA VAL A 20 -6.51 -6.38 0.66
C VAL A 20 -7.76 -5.75 1.25
N THR A 21 -8.64 -6.53 1.91
CA THR A 21 -9.81 -5.96 2.58
C THR A 21 -9.40 -5.00 3.71
N THR A 22 -8.45 -5.41 4.55
CA THR A 22 -7.90 -4.54 5.61
C THR A 22 -7.30 -3.28 5.00
N LEU A 23 -6.59 -3.42 3.88
CA LEU A 23 -5.92 -2.30 3.23
C LEU A 23 -6.91 -1.27 2.66
N ILE A 24 -8.01 -1.74 2.07
CA ILE A 24 -9.09 -0.89 1.58
C ILE A 24 -9.68 -0.09 2.75
N THR A 25 -9.99 -0.74 3.87
CA THR A 25 -10.53 -0.06 5.05
C THR A 25 -9.57 0.99 5.58
N ALA A 26 -8.27 0.67 5.66
CA ALA A 26 -7.26 1.62 6.10
C ALA A 26 -7.16 2.82 5.15
N ALA A 27 -7.04 2.58 3.84
CA ALA A 27 -6.92 3.64 2.83
C ALA A 27 -8.13 4.58 2.82
N GLN A 28 -9.35 4.03 2.96
CA GLN A 28 -10.56 4.83 3.07
C GLN A 28 -10.60 5.67 4.36
N ALA A 29 -10.14 5.12 5.49
CA ALA A 29 -10.10 5.83 6.76
C ALA A 29 -9.06 6.96 6.77
N THR A 30 -7.93 6.79 6.06
CA THR A 30 -6.84 7.78 5.98
C THR A 30 -7.02 8.79 4.85
N GLY A 31 -8.00 8.59 3.95
CA GLY A 31 -8.16 9.41 2.75
C GLY A 31 -7.09 9.18 1.69
N THR A 32 -6.34 8.08 1.80
CA THR A 32 -5.28 7.71 0.85
C THR A 32 -5.89 7.43 -0.52
N SER A 33 -5.40 8.12 -1.55
CA SER A 33 -5.94 8.01 -2.90
C SER A 33 -5.28 6.93 -3.75
N GLN A 34 -4.09 6.45 -3.37
CA GLN A 34 -3.35 5.44 -4.13
C GLN A 34 -2.75 4.33 -3.26
N VAL A 35 -2.89 3.10 -3.75
CA VAL A 35 -2.39 1.90 -3.10
C VAL A 35 -1.55 1.07 -4.07
N ILE A 36 -0.35 0.68 -3.67
CA ILE A 36 0.49 -0.29 -4.42
C ILE A 36 0.50 -1.60 -3.64
N VAL A 37 -0.02 -2.66 -4.25
CA VAL A 37 0.00 -4.02 -3.69
C VAL A 37 1.07 -4.84 -4.40
N SER A 38 2.08 -5.26 -3.66
CA SER A 38 3.17 -6.10 -4.14
C SER A 38 3.07 -7.51 -3.57
N ARG A 39 3.19 -8.51 -4.43
CA ARG A 39 3.28 -9.91 -4.02
C ARG A 39 4.71 -10.25 -3.62
N THR A 40 4.89 -10.82 -2.43
CA THR A 40 6.23 -11.14 -1.89
C THR A 40 6.73 -12.54 -2.23
N ASP A 41 5.89 -13.36 -2.86
CA ASP A 41 6.20 -14.74 -3.21
C ASP A 41 5.95 -15.00 -4.70
N ASP A 42 6.65 -15.98 -5.24
CA ASP A 42 6.55 -16.38 -6.65
C ASP A 42 5.43 -17.42 -6.87
N ILE A 43 4.39 -17.41 -6.02
CA ILE A 43 3.29 -18.36 -6.12
C ILE A 43 2.40 -17.96 -7.30
N VAL A 44 2.57 -18.67 -8.42
CA VAL A 44 1.75 -18.51 -9.64
C VAL A 44 0.42 -19.28 -9.54
N GLU A 45 0.34 -20.24 -8.61
CA GLU A 45 -0.69 -21.28 -8.54
C GLU A 45 -2.03 -20.83 -7.92
N LEU A 46 -2.17 -19.57 -7.52
CA LEU A 46 -3.38 -19.04 -6.88
C LEU A 46 -4.04 -17.89 -7.67
N PRO A 47 -4.44 -18.12 -8.95
CA PRO A 47 -5.08 -17.10 -9.77
C PRO A 47 -6.45 -16.66 -9.24
N GLY A 48 -7.10 -17.48 -8.41
CA GLY A 48 -8.33 -17.10 -7.69
C GLY A 48 -8.09 -15.94 -6.72
N GLN A 49 -7.06 -16.05 -5.87
CA GLN A 49 -6.71 -15.03 -4.87
C GLN A 49 -6.39 -13.68 -5.53
N ILE A 50 -5.63 -13.69 -6.63
CA ILE A 50 -5.28 -12.49 -7.38
C ILE A 50 -6.52 -11.85 -8.01
N ARG A 51 -7.40 -12.65 -8.63
CA ARG A 51 -8.64 -12.16 -9.23
C ARG A 51 -9.59 -11.57 -8.19
N ASP A 52 -9.70 -12.21 -7.03
CA ASP A 52 -10.56 -11.75 -5.96
C ASP A 52 -10.03 -10.46 -5.31
N ALA A 53 -8.72 -10.40 -5.06
CA ALA A 53 -8.05 -9.18 -4.59
C ALA A 53 -8.24 -8.01 -5.56
N ARG A 54 -8.00 -8.22 -6.86
CA ARG A 54 -8.21 -7.20 -7.89
C ARG A 54 -9.67 -6.74 -7.92
N ARG A 55 -10.63 -7.66 -7.85
CA ARG A 55 -12.06 -7.32 -7.85
C ARG A 55 -12.41 -6.44 -6.65
N ARG A 56 -11.92 -6.77 -5.46
CA ARG A 56 -12.14 -5.98 -4.23
C ARG A 56 -11.57 -4.57 -4.35
N LEU A 57 -10.35 -4.42 -4.86
CA LEU A 57 -9.72 -3.11 -5.08
C LEU A 57 -10.51 -2.27 -6.08
N MET A 58 -10.96 -2.86 -7.19
CA MET A 58 -11.81 -2.18 -8.17
C MET A 58 -13.14 -1.72 -7.57
N THR A 59 -13.81 -2.56 -6.78
CA THR A 59 -15.08 -2.19 -6.13
C THR A 59 -14.92 -1.09 -5.07
N ALA A 60 -13.72 -0.92 -4.51
CA ALA A 60 -13.42 0.09 -3.51
C ALA A 60 -13.19 1.50 -4.09
N HIS A 61 -13.17 1.64 -5.42
CA HIS A 61 -12.90 2.90 -6.13
C HIS A 61 -11.58 3.58 -5.72
N LEU A 62 -10.57 2.79 -5.32
CA LEU A 62 -9.21 3.25 -5.04
C LEU A 62 -8.38 3.19 -6.32
N ASN A 63 -7.45 4.13 -6.51
CA ASN A 63 -6.40 3.94 -7.51
C ASN A 63 -5.43 2.88 -6.98
N PHE A 64 -5.20 1.82 -7.75
CA PHE A 64 -4.33 0.74 -7.30
C PHE A 64 -3.42 0.21 -8.40
N ASP A 65 -2.22 -0.20 -7.98
CA ASP A 65 -1.29 -0.95 -8.79
C ASP A 65 -1.04 -2.32 -8.14
N LEU A 66 -1.09 -3.39 -8.95
CA LEU A 66 -0.70 -4.72 -8.53
C LEU A 66 0.64 -5.06 -9.19
N VAL A 67 1.68 -5.28 -8.39
CA VAL A 67 3.03 -5.59 -8.88
C VAL A 67 3.60 -6.83 -8.22
N ASP A 68 4.65 -7.36 -8.83
CA ASP A 68 5.35 -8.54 -8.34
C ASP A 68 6.69 -8.13 -7.73
N GLY A 69 6.90 -8.54 -6.47
CA GLY A 69 8.13 -8.28 -5.72
C GLY A 69 8.39 -6.82 -5.39
N LEU A 70 9.45 -6.60 -4.61
CA LEU A 70 9.91 -5.26 -4.21
C LEU A 70 10.48 -4.47 -5.41
N ALA A 71 11.07 -5.17 -6.38
CA ALA A 71 11.60 -4.55 -7.60
C ALA A 71 10.50 -3.81 -8.37
N GLY A 72 9.32 -4.40 -8.52
CA GLY A 72 8.17 -3.77 -9.18
C GLY A 72 7.62 -2.55 -8.43
N VAL A 73 7.73 -2.52 -7.10
CA VAL A 73 7.40 -1.32 -6.30
C VAL A 73 8.40 -0.21 -6.58
N SER A 74 9.71 -0.54 -6.54
CA SER A 74 10.77 0.45 -6.72
C SER A 74 10.70 1.14 -8.08
N THR A 75 10.35 0.40 -9.13
CA THR A 75 10.19 0.95 -10.47
C THR A 75 8.98 1.88 -10.56
N LEU A 76 7.84 1.53 -9.94
CA LEU A 76 6.67 2.40 -9.91
C LEU A 76 6.93 3.71 -9.15
N LEU A 77 7.56 3.63 -7.98
CA LEU A 77 7.90 4.81 -7.20
C LEU A 77 8.99 5.68 -7.85
N ALA A 78 9.91 5.08 -8.62
CA ALA A 78 10.89 5.84 -9.39
C ALA A 78 10.27 6.61 -10.56
N VAL A 79 9.18 6.10 -11.13
CA VAL A 79 8.44 6.73 -12.24
C VAL A 79 7.43 7.76 -11.74
N ASN A 80 6.83 7.54 -10.56
CA ASN A 80 5.92 8.48 -9.92
C ASN A 80 6.28 8.62 -8.42
N PRO A 81 7.27 9.46 -8.08
CA PRO A 81 7.69 9.63 -6.70
C PRO A 81 6.62 10.40 -5.94
N ALA A 82 5.85 9.70 -5.11
CA ALA A 82 5.12 10.36 -4.05
C ALA A 82 6.10 10.97 -3.04
N PRO A 83 5.79 12.15 -2.49
CA PRO A 83 6.53 12.66 -1.34
C PRO A 83 6.40 11.65 -0.20
N THR A 84 7.51 11.00 0.15
CA THR A 84 7.52 9.93 1.14
C THR A 84 7.74 10.55 2.51
N ALA A 85 6.71 10.53 3.36
CA ALA A 85 6.91 10.62 4.79
C ALA A 85 7.47 9.27 5.27
N VAL A 86 8.80 9.18 5.40
CA VAL A 86 9.44 8.02 6.02
C VAL A 86 9.22 8.15 7.52
N PHE A 87 8.40 7.28 8.11
CA PHE A 87 8.31 7.16 9.56
C PHE A 87 9.61 6.50 10.06
N ASP A 88 10.59 7.32 10.41
CA ASP A 88 11.83 6.88 11.03
C ASP A 88 11.59 6.73 12.55
N PRO A 89 11.65 5.51 13.11
CA PRO A 89 11.45 5.28 14.53
C PRO A 89 12.50 5.99 15.42
N GLU A 90 13.59 6.51 14.86
CA GLU A 90 14.57 7.32 15.60
C GLU A 90 14.22 8.81 15.67
N THR A 91 13.17 9.26 14.96
CA THR A 91 12.68 10.66 15.00
C THR A 91 11.36 10.80 15.77
N SER A 92 11.21 10.04 16.86
CA SER A 92 10.21 10.36 17.89
C SER A 92 10.52 11.73 18.48
N PHE A 93 9.80 12.77 18.04
CA PHE A 93 9.84 14.07 18.68
C PHE A 93 9.34 13.95 20.13
N PRO A 94 10.01 14.59 21.11
CA PRO A 94 9.59 14.54 22.50
C PRO A 94 8.26 15.29 22.67
N ILE A 95 7.33 14.68 23.39
CA ILE A 95 5.96 15.19 23.69
C ILE A 95 5.97 16.46 24.58
N GLU A 96 7.11 17.08 24.86
CA GLU A 96 7.21 18.14 25.89
C GLU A 96 6.92 19.58 25.45
N GLN A 97 6.50 19.86 24.20
CA GLN A 97 6.29 21.25 23.75
C GLN A 97 4.84 21.66 23.43
N ILE A 98 3.83 20.91 23.88
CA ILE A 98 2.41 21.31 23.73
C ILE A 98 1.89 22.12 24.94
N MET A 99 2.72 22.39 25.96
CA MET A 99 2.32 23.20 27.12
C MET A 99 3.36 24.28 27.44
N SER A 100 3.39 25.36 26.65
CA SER A 100 3.67 26.72 27.16
C SER A 100 3.08 27.79 26.24
#